data_AF-A0A2A8CWU9-F1
#
_entry.id   AF-A0A2A8CWU9-F1
#
_cell.length_a   1.000
_cell.length_b   1.000
_cell.length_c   1.000
_cell.angle_alpha   90.00
_cell.angle_beta   90.00
_cell.angle_gamma   90.00
#
_symmetry.space_group_name_H-M   'P 1'
#
loop_
_entity.id
_entity.type
_entity.pdbx_description
1 polymer ?
#
loop_
_entity_poly.entity_id
_entity_poly.type
_entity_poly.pdbx_seq_one_letter_code
_entity_poly.pdbx_strand_id
1 'polypeptide(L)'
;MDRKDLTRIDDYTWEIPQSFREGMRVPIRILANEELVDDIITGEAIEQAVQTAHLPGLVGHLVVMPDVYSGQGAPVGIVAASKYPAGAIAPGAIGHDINTGVRLLGSSIKRADADDLMDELADKLHEFIPCGVDAEGSLQLSKSEIDHVAQSGAQWALRKDMAKQDDLVRAEEGGRLNEANPSKVSETARALGAQQLGTLGGGEHFIEISYVDEVFNRAAAITMGLKEGRLTAQIHCGSRGYGRQVCADYIERFQDVADKYDAHPPNPNLAFVPLDASEAEDYMGAMRAAANYAYANRQVLAHRVREAFDEVIEGGGDSLRTVYDVAHNLGQVEMHEVEGKHMRCYVHRKGAARAFGPGTPGISLPYRALGQPVIVPGSMGETSWVMLATRDAMSKSFGSACHGAGRTMSRHEASYQGEAILDDQLENRGVRVRSGDTSTSGGVQLKENIDAVVDTVSGAGLAGKVARLKPLAVVHG
;
A
#
# COMPACT_ATOMS: atom_id res chain seq x y z
N MET A 1 -7.21 -6.56 25.83
CA MET A 1 -8.30 -5.58 25.91
C MET A 1 -9.59 -6.35 25.74
N ASP A 2 -10.67 -5.95 26.40
CA ASP A 2 -11.95 -6.66 26.34
C ASP A 2 -13.02 -5.78 25.68
N ARG A 3 -14.12 -6.36 25.18
CA ARG A 3 -15.24 -5.59 24.60
C ARG A 3 -15.82 -4.50 25.51
N LYS A 4 -15.74 -4.67 26.84
CA LYS A 4 -16.19 -3.66 27.83
C LYS A 4 -15.38 -2.36 27.77
N ASP A 5 -14.18 -2.40 27.21
CA ASP A 5 -13.29 -1.24 27.04
C ASP A 5 -13.66 -0.42 25.78
N LEU A 6 -14.58 -0.93 24.96
CA LEU A 6 -15.02 -0.31 23.72
C LEU A 6 -16.39 0.36 23.87
N THR A 7 -16.57 1.47 23.16
CA THR A 7 -17.88 2.06 22.89
C THR A 7 -18.26 1.80 21.45
N ARG A 8 -19.41 1.16 21.20
CA ARG A 8 -19.93 1.00 19.84
C ARG A 8 -20.49 2.33 19.34
N ILE A 9 -20.00 2.81 18.20
CA ILE A 9 -20.43 4.07 17.58
C ILE A 9 -21.52 3.80 16.53
N ASP A 10 -21.27 2.82 15.65
CA ASP A 10 -22.23 2.33 14.67
C ASP A 10 -22.03 0.82 14.43
N ASP A 11 -22.64 0.26 13.39
CA ASP A 11 -22.58 -1.19 13.14
C ASP A 11 -21.18 -1.72 12.78
N TYR A 12 -20.29 -0.84 12.33
CA TYR A 12 -18.95 -1.20 11.86
C TYR A 12 -17.84 -0.37 12.51
N THR A 13 -18.17 0.46 13.51
CA THR A 13 -17.24 1.38 14.14
C THR A 13 -17.31 1.23 15.66
N TRP A 14 -16.15 0.94 16.24
CA TRP A 14 -15.93 0.82 17.68
C TRP A 14 -14.90 1.85 18.12
N GLU A 15 -15.03 2.37 19.34
CA GLU A 15 -14.12 3.38 19.86
C GLU A 15 -13.48 2.94 21.17
N ILE A 16 -12.15 3.04 21.22
CA ILE A 16 -11.40 3.06 22.48
C ILE A 16 -11.32 4.52 22.91
N PRO A 17 -11.92 4.89 24.06
CA PRO A 17 -11.94 6.28 24.50
C PRO A 17 -10.52 6.79 24.77
N GLN A 18 -10.29 8.08 24.55
CA GLN A 18 -8.99 8.70 24.85
C GLN A 18 -8.54 8.47 26.31
N SER A 19 -9.50 8.38 27.24
CA SER A 19 -9.23 8.11 28.66
C SER A 19 -8.78 6.68 28.96
N PHE A 20 -8.74 5.79 27.97
CA PHE A 20 -8.35 4.39 28.17
C PHE A 20 -6.93 4.24 28.72
N ARG A 21 -5.99 5.09 28.29
CA ARG A 21 -4.64 5.14 28.84
C ARG A 21 -4.15 6.57 28.95
N GLU A 22 -3.56 6.90 30.10
CA GLU A 22 -2.92 8.20 30.33
C GLU A 22 -1.85 8.45 29.26
N GLY A 23 -1.88 9.65 28.66
CA GLY A 23 -0.95 10.04 27.60
C GLY A 23 -1.53 9.96 26.18
N MET A 24 -2.62 9.21 25.97
CA MET A 24 -3.33 9.22 24.68
C MET A 24 -3.85 10.64 24.35
N ARG A 25 -3.62 11.07 23.11
CA ARG A 25 -3.98 12.41 22.61
C ARG A 25 -5.33 12.44 21.92
N VAL A 26 -5.75 11.30 21.37
CA VAL A 26 -7.01 11.12 20.64
C VAL A 26 -7.60 9.73 20.95
N PRO A 27 -8.91 9.53 20.81
CA PRO A 27 -9.50 8.19 20.81
C PRO A 27 -9.05 7.37 19.60
N ILE A 28 -9.26 6.06 19.65
CA ILE A 28 -9.00 5.13 18.53
C ILE A 28 -10.33 4.63 18.00
N ARG A 29 -10.57 4.76 16.70
CA ARG A 29 -11.72 4.17 16.01
C ARG A 29 -11.30 2.93 15.24
N ILE A 30 -11.86 1.80 15.65
CA ILE A 30 -11.67 0.49 15.02
C ILE A 30 -12.82 0.27 14.04
N LEU A 31 -12.48 0.09 12.77
CA LEU A 31 -13.43 -0.23 11.71
C LEU A 31 -13.46 -1.75 11.55
N ALA A 32 -14.50 -2.37 12.10
CA ALA A 32 -14.64 -3.82 12.19
C ALA A 32 -16.12 -4.21 12.27
N ASN A 33 -16.51 -5.24 11.51
CA ASN A 33 -17.77 -5.95 11.77
C ASN A 33 -17.66 -6.81 13.07
N GLU A 34 -18.75 -7.45 13.45
CA GLU A 34 -18.81 -8.30 14.65
C GLU A 34 -17.87 -9.52 14.59
N GLU A 35 -17.53 -9.99 13.38
CA GLU A 35 -16.63 -11.13 13.17
C GLU A 35 -15.16 -10.75 13.44
N LEU A 36 -14.75 -9.54 13.04
CA LEU A 36 -13.35 -9.11 13.10
C LEU A 36 -12.98 -8.40 14.41
N VAL A 37 -13.94 -7.81 15.11
CA VAL A 37 -13.64 -6.92 16.25
C VAL A 37 -12.90 -7.64 17.38
N ASP A 38 -13.29 -8.89 17.69
CA ASP A 38 -12.69 -9.65 18.79
C ASP A 38 -11.23 -10.03 18.50
N ASP A 39 -10.94 -10.45 17.26
CA ASP A 39 -9.57 -10.74 16.82
C ASP A 39 -8.69 -9.50 16.89
N ILE A 40 -9.22 -8.34 16.49
CA ILE A 40 -8.48 -7.08 16.48
C ILE A 40 -8.11 -6.63 17.90
N ILE A 41 -9.04 -6.68 18.85
CA ILE A 41 -8.80 -6.17 20.21
C ILE A 41 -7.98 -7.11 21.09
N THR A 42 -7.89 -8.39 20.71
CA THR A 42 -7.05 -9.38 21.40
C THR A 42 -5.64 -9.46 20.82
N GLY A 43 -5.43 -9.01 19.59
CA GLY A 43 -4.12 -8.99 18.93
C GLY A 43 -3.16 -7.90 19.43
N GLU A 44 -1.86 -8.12 19.24
CA GLU A 44 -0.79 -7.18 19.66
C GLU A 44 -0.86 -5.82 18.96
N ALA A 45 -1.48 -5.78 17.77
CA ALA A 45 -1.61 -4.57 16.97
C ALA A 45 -2.35 -3.45 17.71
N ILE A 46 -3.34 -3.78 18.55
CA ILE A 46 -4.12 -2.77 19.25
C ILE A 46 -3.28 -2.03 20.31
N GLU A 47 -2.34 -2.73 20.94
CA GLU A 47 -1.40 -2.13 21.89
C GLU A 47 -0.49 -1.12 21.18
N GLN A 48 -0.02 -1.45 19.98
CA GLN A 48 0.74 -0.52 19.15
C GLN A 48 -0.11 0.69 18.71
N ALA A 49 -1.41 0.49 18.45
CA ALA A 49 -2.33 1.59 18.13
C ALA A 49 -2.51 2.52 19.34
N VAL A 50 -2.64 1.97 20.55
CA VAL A 50 -2.66 2.75 21.81
C VAL A 50 -1.38 3.55 21.99
N GLN A 51 -0.20 2.95 21.76
CA GLN A 51 1.08 3.66 21.78
C GLN A 51 1.15 4.76 20.70
N THR A 52 0.66 4.49 19.50
CA THR A 52 0.61 5.45 18.39
C THR A 52 -0.28 6.65 18.71
N ALA A 53 -1.38 6.44 19.44
CA ALA A 53 -2.26 7.52 19.89
C ALA A 53 -1.61 8.51 20.90
N HIS A 54 -0.38 8.25 21.36
CA HIS A 54 0.39 9.19 22.21
C HIS A 54 1.10 10.28 21.41
N LEU A 55 1.21 10.14 20.08
CA LEU A 55 1.91 11.11 19.24
C LEU A 55 1.32 12.52 19.42
N PRO A 56 2.16 13.54 19.69
CA PRO A 56 1.66 14.87 19.96
C PRO A 56 1.08 15.53 18.70
N GLY A 57 0.00 16.29 18.90
CA GLY A 57 -0.68 17.02 17.84
C GLY A 57 -1.52 16.16 16.89
N LEU A 58 -1.77 14.88 17.22
CA LEU A 58 -2.84 14.12 16.59
C LEU A 58 -4.19 14.84 16.75
N VAL A 59 -5.06 14.73 15.74
CA VAL A 59 -6.37 15.38 15.71
C VAL A 59 -7.47 14.40 15.36
N GLY A 60 -8.68 14.62 15.88
CA GLY A 60 -9.83 13.73 15.66
C GLY A 60 -9.64 12.40 16.37
N HIS A 61 -9.23 11.37 15.64
CA HIS A 61 -9.09 9.99 16.11
C HIS A 61 -7.99 9.27 15.33
N LEU A 62 -7.38 8.25 15.94
CA LEU A 62 -6.56 7.28 15.22
C LEU A 62 -7.49 6.22 14.62
N VAL A 63 -7.31 5.85 13.36
CA VAL A 63 -8.13 4.84 12.69
C VAL A 63 -7.38 3.52 12.66
N VAL A 64 -8.05 2.45 13.04
CA VAL A 64 -7.62 1.06 12.87
C VAL A 64 -8.52 0.42 11.81
N MET A 65 -7.91 -0.05 10.72
CA MET A 65 -8.57 -0.71 9.60
C MET A 65 -8.85 -2.19 9.92
N PRO A 66 -9.79 -2.84 9.21
CA PRO A 66 -10.16 -4.25 9.48
C PRO A 66 -9.05 -5.27 9.23
N ASP A 67 -8.04 -4.89 8.45
CA ASP A 67 -6.87 -5.68 8.07
C ASP A 67 -5.65 -5.42 8.98
N VAL A 68 -5.86 -4.82 10.15
CA VAL A 68 -4.79 -4.44 11.08
C VAL A 68 -3.98 -5.63 11.58
N TYR A 69 -2.68 -5.44 11.71
CA TYR A 69 -1.76 -6.42 12.29
C TYR A 69 -0.51 -5.75 12.89
N SER A 70 0.28 -6.49 13.67
CA SER A 70 1.46 -5.97 14.36
C SER A 70 2.58 -5.58 13.38
N GLY A 71 3.09 -4.36 13.52
CA GLY A 71 4.16 -3.80 12.69
C GLY A 71 5.40 -3.44 13.51
N GLN A 72 6.40 -2.86 12.85
CA GLN A 72 7.53 -2.24 13.55
C GLN A 72 7.20 -0.79 13.90
N GLY A 73 7.20 -0.46 15.20
CA GLY A 73 6.79 0.86 15.72
C GLY A 73 5.29 0.97 15.87
N ALA A 74 4.60 1.35 14.79
CA ALA A 74 3.13 1.36 14.72
C ALA A 74 2.59 0.06 14.09
N PRO A 75 1.30 -0.28 14.29
CA PRO A 75 0.70 -1.39 13.56
C PRO A 75 0.58 -1.06 12.07
N VAL A 76 0.41 -2.10 11.25
CA VAL A 76 -0.02 -1.94 9.85
C VAL A 76 -1.55 -2.02 9.83
N GLY A 77 -2.21 -1.29 8.95
CA GLY A 77 -3.67 -1.11 8.98
C GLY A 77 -4.10 0.10 9.79
N ILE A 78 -3.32 1.20 9.81
CA ILE A 78 -3.71 2.41 10.53
C ILE A 78 -3.63 3.70 9.72
N VAL A 79 -4.41 4.68 10.19
CA VAL A 79 -4.34 6.07 9.75
C VAL A 79 -4.27 6.98 10.97
N ALA A 80 -3.29 7.89 10.99
CA ALA A 80 -3.14 8.88 12.05
C ALA A 80 -2.90 10.27 11.46
N ALA A 81 -3.76 11.23 11.79
CA ALA A 81 -3.67 12.59 11.29
C ALA A 81 -3.09 13.53 12.36
N SER A 82 -1.95 14.14 12.06
CA SER A 82 -1.35 15.20 12.87
C SER A 82 -1.73 16.57 12.33
N LYS A 83 -1.99 17.57 13.18
CA LYS A 83 -2.20 18.95 12.74
C LYS A 83 -0.95 19.49 12.03
N TYR A 84 -1.06 19.99 10.81
CA TYR A 84 0.09 20.56 10.10
C TYR A 84 0.16 22.09 10.27
N PRO A 85 1.33 22.69 10.60
CA PRO A 85 2.65 22.07 10.82
C PRO A 85 2.99 21.80 12.29
N ALA A 86 2.04 21.92 13.23
CA ALA A 86 2.33 21.92 14.67
C ALA A 86 2.34 20.53 15.35
N GLY A 87 1.97 19.46 14.64
CA GLY A 87 1.94 18.10 15.17
C GLY A 87 3.24 17.35 14.92
N ALA A 88 3.21 16.03 15.08
CA ALA A 88 4.39 15.19 14.89
C ALA A 88 4.37 14.40 13.58
N ILE A 89 5.57 14.03 13.13
CA ILE A 89 5.82 13.04 12.08
C ILE A 89 6.61 11.86 12.64
N ALA A 90 6.18 10.64 12.35
CA ALA A 90 6.83 9.41 12.80
C ALA A 90 7.03 8.44 11.62
N PRO A 91 8.28 8.13 11.20
CA PRO A 91 8.54 7.20 10.11
C PRO A 91 7.94 5.80 10.38
N GLY A 92 7.99 5.36 11.64
CA GLY A 92 7.38 4.10 12.09
C GLY A 92 5.85 4.03 11.90
N ALA A 93 5.16 5.18 11.81
CA ALA A 93 3.73 5.28 11.53
C ALA A 93 3.40 5.40 10.03
N ILE A 94 4.41 5.47 9.16
CA ILE A 94 4.28 5.42 7.69
C ILE A 94 4.70 4.04 7.18
N GLY A 95 5.77 3.48 7.74
CA GLY A 95 6.27 2.15 7.39
C GLY A 95 7.66 2.19 6.73
N HIS A 96 8.36 1.05 6.80
CA HIS A 96 9.71 0.92 6.27
C HIS A 96 9.74 0.92 4.75
N ASP A 97 8.87 0.13 4.12
CA ASP A 97 8.76 0.15 2.67
C ASP A 97 7.84 1.31 2.24
N ILE A 98 8.46 2.47 2.11
CA ILE A 98 7.80 3.72 1.73
C ILE A 98 7.16 3.56 0.36
N ASN A 99 5.88 3.89 0.26
CA ASN A 99 5.06 3.71 -0.92
C ASN A 99 5.10 2.26 -1.44
N THR A 100 5.09 1.25 -0.56
CA THR A 100 4.43 -0.02 -0.95
C THR A 100 3.05 0.35 -1.46
N GLY A 101 2.74 -0.19 -2.64
CA GLY A 101 1.61 0.21 -3.43
C GLY A 101 1.11 -0.93 -4.29
N VAL A 102 -0.11 -0.78 -4.77
CA VAL A 102 -0.71 -1.70 -5.73
C VAL A 102 -1.00 -0.94 -7.01
N ARG A 103 -0.59 -1.51 -8.12
CA ARG A 103 -1.03 -1.13 -9.46
C ARG A 103 -1.84 -2.26 -10.06
N LEU A 104 -3.03 -1.93 -10.56
CA LEU A 104 -3.86 -2.87 -11.31
C LEU A 104 -3.89 -2.50 -12.78
N LEU A 105 -3.69 -3.47 -13.66
CA LEU A 105 -3.89 -3.38 -15.10
C LEU A 105 -5.14 -4.18 -15.48
N GLY A 106 -6.05 -3.58 -16.23
CA GLY A 106 -7.20 -4.24 -16.85
C GLY A 106 -6.94 -4.52 -18.33
N SER A 107 -7.43 -5.64 -18.85
CA SER A 107 -7.27 -6.01 -20.26
C SER A 107 -8.61 -6.23 -20.96
N SER A 108 -8.55 -6.30 -22.29
CA SER A 108 -9.65 -6.83 -23.10
C SER A 108 -9.51 -8.33 -23.39
N ILE A 109 -8.50 -9.02 -22.88
CA ILE A 109 -8.28 -10.45 -23.13
C ILE A 109 -9.31 -11.27 -22.35
N LYS A 110 -9.99 -12.23 -22.99
CA LYS A 110 -10.88 -13.15 -22.28
C LYS A 110 -10.06 -14.22 -21.60
N ARG A 111 -10.44 -14.58 -20.37
CA ARG A 111 -9.89 -15.75 -19.67
C ARG A 111 -9.96 -17.01 -20.55
N ALA A 112 -11.12 -17.27 -21.16
CA ALA A 112 -11.32 -18.46 -21.98
C ALA A 112 -10.38 -18.56 -23.20
N ASP A 113 -9.84 -17.43 -23.68
CA ASP A 113 -8.93 -17.39 -24.82
C ASP A 113 -7.45 -17.58 -24.38
N ALA A 114 -7.17 -17.57 -23.06
CA ALA A 114 -5.82 -17.60 -22.49
C ALA A 114 -5.62 -18.73 -21.46
N ASP A 115 -6.61 -19.60 -21.27
CA ASP A 115 -6.59 -20.64 -20.23
C ASP A 115 -5.44 -21.65 -20.46
N ASP A 116 -5.21 -22.03 -21.72
CA ASP A 116 -4.13 -22.92 -22.15
C ASP A 116 -2.75 -22.23 -22.21
N LEU A 117 -2.70 -20.90 -22.12
CA LEU A 117 -1.47 -20.09 -22.21
C LEU A 117 -0.95 -19.64 -20.84
N MET A 118 -1.66 -19.96 -19.77
CA MET A 118 -1.39 -19.39 -18.45
C MET A 118 -0.05 -19.83 -17.86
N ASP A 119 0.38 -21.06 -18.14
CA ASP A 119 1.69 -21.55 -17.70
C ASP A 119 2.83 -20.83 -18.44
N GLU A 120 2.72 -20.69 -19.76
CA GLU A 120 3.69 -19.96 -20.58
C GLU A 120 3.74 -18.47 -20.19
N LEU A 121 2.58 -17.87 -19.91
CA LEU A 121 2.51 -16.50 -19.43
C LEU A 121 3.18 -16.32 -18.06
N ALA A 122 2.96 -17.26 -17.13
CA ALA A 122 3.62 -17.25 -15.83
C ALA A 122 5.14 -17.40 -15.96
N ASP A 123 5.62 -18.29 -16.84
CA ASP A 123 7.04 -18.46 -17.16
C ASP A 123 7.64 -17.17 -17.71
N LYS A 124 6.97 -16.53 -18.67
CA LYS A 124 7.43 -15.26 -19.26
C LYS A 124 7.43 -14.11 -18.28
N LEU A 125 6.43 -14.02 -17.39
CA LEU A 125 6.46 -13.02 -16.33
C LEU A 125 7.66 -13.23 -15.40
N HIS A 126 7.94 -14.47 -14.99
CA HIS A 126 9.11 -14.78 -14.15
C HIS A 126 10.44 -14.47 -14.85
N GLU A 127 10.55 -14.74 -16.16
CA GLU A 127 11.73 -14.39 -16.96
C GLU A 127 11.97 -12.87 -17.04
N PHE A 128 10.92 -12.08 -17.26
CA PHE A 128 11.01 -10.64 -17.45
C PHE A 128 11.10 -9.83 -16.15
N ILE A 129 10.69 -10.41 -15.02
CA ILE A 129 10.58 -9.71 -13.74
C ILE A 129 11.53 -10.36 -12.71
N PRO A 130 12.66 -9.71 -12.41
CA PRO A 130 13.53 -10.18 -11.34
C PRO A 130 12.82 -10.13 -9.98
N CYS A 131 12.83 -11.27 -9.28
CA CYS A 131 12.15 -11.50 -8.00
C CYS A 131 13.15 -11.92 -6.92
N GLY A 132 12.87 -11.57 -5.66
CA GLY A 132 13.72 -11.90 -4.51
C GLY A 132 14.32 -10.71 -3.77
N VAL A 133 14.79 -10.96 -2.55
CA VAL A 133 15.34 -9.93 -1.66
C VAL A 133 16.56 -9.25 -2.28
N ASP A 134 17.44 -10.04 -2.90
CA ASP A 134 18.70 -9.61 -3.50
C ASP A 134 18.63 -9.47 -5.03
N ALA A 135 17.41 -9.47 -5.60
CA ALA A 135 17.22 -9.33 -7.02
C ALA A 135 17.71 -7.97 -7.54
N GLU A 136 18.54 -8.01 -8.57
CA GLU A 136 19.02 -6.84 -9.30
C GLU A 136 18.18 -6.60 -10.55
N GLY A 137 17.92 -5.32 -10.84
CA GLY A 137 17.19 -4.89 -12.03
C GLY A 137 18.07 -4.98 -13.27
N SER A 138 17.44 -5.17 -14.42
CA SER A 138 18.15 -5.17 -15.71
C SER A 138 18.62 -3.78 -16.17
N LEU A 139 18.20 -2.72 -15.47
CA LEU A 139 18.52 -1.33 -15.77
C LEU A 139 19.84 -0.91 -15.10
N GLN A 140 20.85 -0.61 -15.90
CA GLN A 140 22.12 -0.07 -15.39
C GLN A 140 22.01 1.44 -15.17
N LEU A 141 21.85 1.85 -13.90
CA LEU A 141 21.64 3.26 -13.54
C LEU A 141 22.84 3.85 -12.80
N SER A 142 23.23 5.06 -13.20
CA SER A 142 24.22 5.84 -12.45
C SER A 142 23.57 6.48 -11.22
N LYS A 143 24.41 6.93 -10.27
CA LYS A 143 23.94 7.65 -9.07
C LYS A 143 23.09 8.88 -9.42
N SER A 144 23.48 9.65 -10.43
CA SER A 144 22.71 10.83 -10.87
C SER A 144 21.37 10.45 -11.51
N GLU A 145 21.32 9.33 -12.22
CA GLU A 145 20.06 8.86 -12.81
C GLU A 145 19.08 8.38 -11.75
N ILE A 146 19.57 7.80 -10.64
CA ILE A 146 18.71 7.48 -9.49
C ILE A 146 18.12 8.71 -8.82
N ASP A 147 18.86 9.82 -8.77
CA ASP A 147 18.30 11.09 -8.29
C ASP A 147 17.18 11.58 -9.24
N HIS A 148 17.33 11.41 -10.56
CA HIS A 148 16.28 11.74 -11.52
C HIS A 148 15.03 10.86 -11.34
N VAL A 149 15.20 9.55 -11.11
CA VAL A 149 14.10 8.62 -10.77
C VAL A 149 13.38 9.12 -9.52
N ALA A 150 14.13 9.39 -8.45
CA ALA A 150 13.60 9.85 -7.18
C ALA A 150 12.93 11.25 -7.23
N GLN A 151 13.27 12.10 -8.21
CA GLN A 151 12.60 13.39 -8.41
C GLN A 151 11.36 13.31 -9.31
N SER A 152 11.34 12.35 -10.24
CA SER A 152 10.37 12.31 -11.34
C SER A 152 9.32 11.21 -11.21
N GLY A 153 9.58 10.20 -10.38
CA GLY A 153 8.71 9.04 -10.23
C GLY A 153 8.37 8.37 -11.57
N ALA A 154 7.10 8.02 -11.77
CA ALA A 154 6.63 7.38 -13.01
C ALA A 154 6.87 8.23 -14.27
N GLN A 155 7.03 9.56 -14.14
CA GLN A 155 7.38 10.43 -15.27
C GLN A 155 8.78 10.16 -15.83
N TRP A 156 9.69 9.62 -15.01
CA TRP A 156 10.99 9.15 -15.51
C TRP A 156 10.81 8.00 -16.49
N ALA A 157 9.98 7.02 -16.16
CA ALA A 157 9.70 5.87 -17.02
C ALA A 157 9.01 6.28 -18.33
N LEU A 158 8.14 7.31 -18.30
CA LEU A 158 7.58 7.91 -19.53
C LEU A 158 8.67 8.45 -20.47
N ARG A 159 9.70 9.12 -19.93
CA ARG A 159 10.82 9.64 -20.73
C ARG A 159 11.77 8.54 -21.24
N LYS A 160 11.62 7.32 -20.74
CA LYS A 160 12.37 6.13 -21.16
C LYS A 160 11.52 5.18 -22.00
N ASP A 161 10.37 5.65 -22.51
CA ASP A 161 9.43 4.87 -23.31
C ASP A 161 8.84 3.62 -22.60
N MET A 162 8.89 3.59 -21.27
CA MET A 162 8.34 2.53 -20.41
C MET A 162 6.99 2.91 -19.78
N ALA A 163 6.34 3.97 -20.28
CA ALA A 163 5.01 4.37 -19.83
C ALA A 163 4.20 5.01 -20.94
N LYS A 164 2.87 4.94 -20.83
CA LYS A 164 1.93 5.73 -21.63
C LYS A 164 1.45 6.91 -20.77
N GLN A 165 1.09 8.04 -21.38
CA GLN A 165 0.60 9.21 -20.62
C GLN A 165 -0.63 8.89 -19.74
N ASP A 166 -1.49 7.97 -20.20
CA ASP A 166 -2.65 7.51 -19.45
C ASP A 166 -2.28 6.75 -18.16
N ASP A 167 -1.11 6.09 -18.11
CA ASP A 167 -0.64 5.42 -16.89
C ASP A 167 -0.43 6.42 -15.75
N LEU A 168 0.17 7.57 -16.05
CA LEU A 168 0.41 8.64 -15.08
C LEU A 168 -0.92 9.25 -14.64
N VAL A 169 -1.84 9.50 -15.58
CA VAL A 169 -3.17 10.03 -15.26
C VAL A 169 -3.93 9.11 -14.30
N ARG A 170 -3.68 7.81 -14.38
CA ARG A 170 -4.31 6.79 -13.53
C ARG A 170 -3.44 6.35 -12.36
N ALA A 171 -2.48 7.17 -11.94
CA ALA A 171 -1.72 6.96 -10.72
C ALA A 171 -2.06 8.03 -9.68
N GLU A 172 -2.06 7.64 -8.40
CA GLU A 172 -2.08 8.57 -7.29
C GLU A 172 -0.96 9.62 -7.46
N GLU A 173 -1.32 10.89 -7.31
CA GLU A 173 -0.42 12.03 -7.52
C GLU A 173 0.27 12.05 -8.90
N GLY A 174 -0.33 11.42 -9.91
CA GLY A 174 0.30 11.32 -11.24
C GLY A 174 1.54 10.41 -11.26
N GLY A 175 1.73 9.59 -10.22
CA GLY A 175 2.93 8.79 -10.00
C GLY A 175 4.16 9.62 -9.63
N ARG A 176 3.96 10.84 -9.11
CA ARG A 176 5.06 11.74 -8.69
C ARG A 176 4.63 12.72 -7.59
N LEU A 177 5.25 12.60 -6.42
CA LEU A 177 5.21 13.61 -5.38
C LEU A 177 6.19 14.76 -5.72
N ASN A 178 5.67 15.98 -5.63
CA ASN A 178 6.48 17.21 -5.71
C ASN A 178 7.39 17.35 -4.48
N GLU A 179 8.40 18.22 -4.58
CA GLU A 179 9.32 18.54 -3.46
C GLU A 179 10.07 17.31 -2.90
N ALA A 180 10.22 16.25 -3.70
CA ALA A 180 11.15 15.18 -3.41
C ALA A 180 12.58 15.73 -3.42
N ASN A 181 13.37 15.35 -2.42
CA ASN A 181 14.73 15.86 -2.24
C ASN A 181 15.72 14.70 -2.10
N PRO A 182 16.29 14.18 -3.22
CA PRO A 182 17.27 13.11 -3.17
C PRO A 182 18.51 13.46 -2.36
N SER A 183 18.88 14.76 -2.23
CA SER A 183 20.01 15.20 -1.39
C SER A 183 19.88 14.80 0.08
N LYS A 184 18.65 14.50 0.52
CA LYS A 184 18.32 14.05 1.88
C LYS A 184 18.25 12.53 2.01
N VAL A 185 18.59 11.80 0.96
CA VAL A 185 18.67 10.34 0.92
C VAL A 185 20.14 9.92 0.97
N SER A 186 20.45 8.98 1.88
CA SER A 186 21.81 8.47 2.11
C SER A 186 22.41 7.78 0.89
N GLU A 187 23.74 7.71 0.85
CA GLU A 187 24.44 7.01 -0.23
C GLU A 187 24.10 5.52 -0.27
N THR A 188 23.90 4.89 0.89
CA THR A 188 23.48 3.50 1.02
C THR A 188 22.12 3.26 0.35
N ALA A 189 21.12 4.09 0.65
CA ALA A 189 19.80 3.99 0.05
C ALA A 189 19.86 4.16 -1.47
N ARG A 190 20.65 5.12 -1.97
CA ARG A 190 20.85 5.33 -3.41
C ARG A 190 21.55 4.16 -4.10
N ALA A 191 22.54 3.55 -3.46
CA ALA A 191 23.25 2.39 -3.99
C ALA A 191 22.30 1.19 -4.14
N LEU A 192 21.48 0.92 -3.11
CA LEU A 192 20.43 -0.12 -3.19
C LEU A 192 19.43 0.19 -4.30
N GLY A 193 18.96 1.44 -4.40
CA GLY A 193 18.03 1.82 -5.47
C GLY A 193 18.59 1.69 -6.88
N ALA A 194 19.89 1.95 -7.06
CA ALA A 194 20.59 1.77 -8.34
C ALA A 194 20.59 0.32 -8.80
N GLN A 195 20.72 -0.62 -7.85
CA GLN A 195 20.71 -2.06 -8.13
C GLN A 195 19.30 -2.61 -8.32
N GLN A 196 18.28 -2.07 -7.64
CA GLN A 196 16.99 -2.75 -7.48
C GLN A 196 15.84 -2.16 -8.32
N LEU A 197 16.07 -1.15 -9.16
CA LEU A 197 14.96 -0.56 -9.93
C LEU A 197 14.47 -1.55 -11.00
N GLY A 198 13.16 -1.76 -11.07
CA GLY A 198 12.54 -2.71 -11.98
C GLY A 198 12.48 -4.14 -11.43
N THR A 199 12.58 -4.31 -10.11
CA THR A 199 12.44 -5.62 -9.45
C THR A 199 11.23 -5.66 -8.52
N LEU A 200 10.69 -6.86 -8.34
CA LEU A 200 9.52 -7.08 -7.49
C LEU A 200 9.91 -7.06 -6.00
N GLY A 201 10.99 -7.78 -5.68
CA GLY A 201 11.37 -8.11 -4.33
C GLY A 201 10.83 -9.42 -3.83
N GLY A 202 11.01 -9.67 -2.53
CA GLY A 202 10.40 -10.79 -1.82
C GLY A 202 9.46 -10.34 -0.69
N GLY A 203 8.98 -11.30 0.09
CA GLY A 203 7.97 -11.08 1.12
C GLY A 203 6.57 -11.07 0.51
N GLU A 204 5.74 -10.08 0.85
CA GLU A 204 4.34 -10.02 0.38
C GLU A 204 4.20 -9.38 -1.01
N HIS A 205 5.31 -9.18 -1.74
CA HIS A 205 5.29 -8.59 -3.07
C HIS A 205 5.03 -9.67 -4.12
N PHE A 206 4.11 -9.38 -5.03
CA PHE A 206 3.72 -10.32 -6.07
C PHE A 206 3.28 -9.58 -7.36
N ILE A 207 3.35 -10.29 -8.47
CA ILE A 207 2.58 -10.01 -9.67
C ILE A 207 1.57 -11.13 -9.85
N GLU A 208 0.30 -10.79 -9.94
CA GLU A 208 -0.79 -11.77 -10.05
C GLU A 208 -1.58 -11.53 -11.32
N ILE A 209 -1.74 -12.61 -12.11
CA ILE A 209 -2.70 -12.65 -13.21
C ILE A 209 -4.00 -13.18 -12.65
N SER A 210 -5.03 -12.37 -12.80
CA SER A 210 -6.37 -12.60 -12.29
C SER A 210 -7.38 -12.44 -13.42
N TYR A 211 -8.63 -12.80 -13.19
CA TYR A 211 -9.75 -12.39 -14.03
C TYR A 211 -10.83 -11.70 -13.21
N VAL A 212 -11.57 -10.80 -13.85
CA VAL A 212 -12.78 -10.21 -13.26
C VAL A 212 -13.86 -11.29 -13.18
N ASP A 213 -14.13 -11.76 -11.97
CA ASP A 213 -15.13 -12.79 -11.69
C ASP A 213 -16.54 -12.22 -11.69
N GLU A 214 -16.74 -11.06 -11.06
CA GLU A 214 -18.05 -10.43 -10.89
C GLU A 214 -17.93 -8.90 -10.88
N VAL A 215 -18.89 -8.21 -11.49
CA VAL A 215 -18.99 -6.73 -11.48
C VAL A 215 -20.22 -6.28 -10.70
N PHE A 216 -19.98 -5.52 -9.63
CA PHE A 216 -21.01 -4.97 -8.73
C PHE A 216 -21.44 -3.55 -9.11
N ASN A 217 -20.52 -2.77 -9.69
CA ASN A 217 -20.81 -1.43 -10.19
C ASN A 217 -20.38 -1.28 -11.65
N ARG A 218 -21.35 -1.47 -12.55
CA ARG A 218 -21.10 -1.47 -13.99
C ARG A 218 -20.57 -0.14 -14.53
N ALA A 219 -21.05 0.99 -14.00
CA ALA A 219 -20.60 2.31 -14.47
C ALA A 219 -19.13 2.55 -14.11
N ALA A 220 -18.76 2.29 -12.86
CA ALA A 220 -17.37 2.40 -12.41
C ALA A 220 -16.45 1.41 -13.14
N ALA A 221 -16.87 0.15 -13.28
CA ALA A 221 -16.11 -0.88 -13.98
C ALA A 221 -15.81 -0.49 -15.44
N ILE A 222 -16.77 0.09 -16.16
CA ILE A 222 -16.54 0.59 -17.54
C ILE A 222 -15.46 1.67 -17.56
N THR A 223 -15.51 2.66 -16.65
CA THR A 223 -14.50 3.73 -16.56
C THR A 223 -13.11 3.17 -16.23
N MET A 224 -13.06 2.15 -15.38
CA MET A 224 -11.85 1.44 -14.99
C MET A 224 -11.34 0.49 -16.09
N GLY A 225 -12.13 0.14 -17.10
CA GLY A 225 -11.77 -0.84 -18.11
C GLY A 225 -11.88 -2.29 -17.62
N LEU A 226 -12.71 -2.53 -16.60
CA LEU A 226 -12.97 -3.84 -16.01
C LEU A 226 -14.26 -4.44 -16.58
N LYS A 227 -14.21 -5.71 -16.94
CA LYS A 227 -15.36 -6.47 -17.47
C LYS A 227 -15.24 -7.94 -17.09
N GLU A 228 -16.35 -8.55 -16.72
CA GLU A 228 -16.41 -9.97 -16.34
C GLU A 228 -15.78 -10.88 -17.40
N GLY A 229 -15.06 -11.89 -16.91
CA GLY A 229 -14.31 -12.86 -17.69
C GLY A 229 -13.09 -12.30 -18.42
N ARG A 230 -12.63 -11.08 -18.10
CA ARG A 230 -11.41 -10.49 -18.67
C ARG A 230 -10.23 -10.59 -17.72
N LEU A 231 -9.05 -10.79 -18.28
CA LEU A 231 -7.82 -10.85 -17.52
C LEU A 231 -7.43 -9.48 -16.96
N THR A 232 -6.76 -9.52 -15.82
CA THR A 232 -6.14 -8.39 -15.15
C THR A 232 -4.74 -8.80 -14.68
N ALA A 233 -3.84 -7.82 -14.54
CA ALA A 233 -2.54 -8.04 -13.93
C ALA A 233 -2.36 -7.06 -12.76
N GLN A 234 -2.12 -7.58 -11.56
CA GLN A 234 -1.89 -6.79 -10.36
C GLN A 234 -0.41 -6.82 -10.00
N ILE A 235 0.16 -5.67 -9.64
CA ILE A 235 1.55 -5.51 -9.25
C ILE A 235 1.54 -4.92 -7.84
N HIS A 236 2.00 -5.70 -6.86
CA HIS A 236 2.13 -5.27 -5.48
C HIS A 236 3.62 -5.19 -5.12
N CYS A 237 4.14 -3.97 -5.01
CA CYS A 237 5.53 -3.73 -4.62
C CYS A 237 5.72 -2.29 -4.12
N GLY A 238 6.90 -2.03 -3.55
CA GLY A 238 7.26 -0.72 -3.02
C GLY A 238 8.58 -0.16 -3.52
N SER A 239 9.22 0.57 -2.62
CA SER A 239 10.48 1.29 -2.82
C SER A 239 11.73 0.41 -2.72
N ARG A 240 11.56 -0.89 -2.50
CA ARG A 240 12.67 -1.86 -2.36
C ARG A 240 13.59 -1.45 -1.20
N GLY A 241 14.89 -1.71 -1.32
CA GLY A 241 15.88 -1.28 -0.34
C GLY A 241 16.00 0.24 -0.20
N TYR A 242 15.60 1.01 -1.21
CA TYR A 242 15.72 2.48 -1.21
C TYR A 242 14.92 3.11 -0.08
N GLY A 243 13.59 2.88 -0.03
CA GLY A 243 12.76 3.46 1.02
C GLY A 243 12.93 2.77 2.36
N ARG A 244 13.23 1.46 2.39
CA ARG A 244 13.58 0.74 3.62
C ARG A 244 14.75 1.41 4.34
N GLN A 245 15.82 1.72 3.60
CA GLN A 245 16.99 2.40 4.15
C GLN A 245 16.66 3.85 4.55
N VAL A 246 15.89 4.59 3.74
CA VAL A 246 15.42 5.94 4.12
C VAL A 246 14.66 5.91 5.45
N CYS A 247 13.75 4.96 5.64
CA CYS A 247 13.00 4.88 6.89
C CYS A 247 13.92 4.57 8.08
N ALA A 248 14.83 3.60 7.95
CA ALA A 248 15.80 3.25 8.99
C ALA A 248 16.70 4.45 9.37
N ASP A 249 17.28 5.13 8.37
CA ASP A 249 18.16 6.29 8.57
C ASP A 249 17.47 7.39 9.38
N TYR A 250 16.18 7.64 9.11
CA TYR A 250 15.43 8.70 9.79
C TYR A 250 14.84 8.27 11.14
N ILE A 251 14.59 6.98 11.37
CA ILE A 251 14.28 6.48 12.73
C ILE A 251 15.49 6.71 13.63
N GLU A 252 16.68 6.32 13.22
CA GLU A 252 17.93 6.54 13.97
C GLU A 252 18.16 8.03 14.21
N ARG A 253 18.09 8.85 13.16
CA ARG A 253 18.24 10.30 13.28
C ARG A 253 17.23 10.94 14.23
N PHE A 254 15.98 10.47 14.24
CA PHE A 254 14.95 10.99 15.15
C PHE A 254 15.20 10.58 16.60
N GLN A 255 15.73 9.37 16.83
CA GLN A 255 16.16 8.92 18.16
C GLN A 255 17.33 9.78 18.68
N ASP A 256 18.31 10.11 17.83
CA ASP A 256 19.46 10.94 18.19
C ASP A 256 19.07 12.36 18.61
N VAL A 257 17.98 12.90 18.07
CA VAL A 257 17.49 14.26 18.39
C VAL A 257 16.29 14.24 19.34
N ALA A 258 15.95 13.11 19.95
CA ALA A 258 14.76 12.99 20.80
C ALA A 258 14.78 13.98 21.98
N ASP A 259 15.91 14.10 22.68
CA ASP A 259 16.09 15.01 23.82
C ASP A 259 15.90 16.49 23.43
N LYS A 260 16.26 16.87 22.19
CA LYS A 260 16.11 18.23 21.67
C LYS A 260 14.63 18.66 21.59
N TYR A 261 13.73 17.69 21.38
CA TYR A 261 12.31 17.92 21.14
C TYR A 261 11.39 17.37 22.23
N ASP A 262 11.95 16.82 23.33
CA ASP A 262 11.20 16.06 24.35
C ASP A 262 10.33 14.95 23.72
N ALA A 263 10.90 14.28 22.72
CA ALA A 263 10.19 13.33 21.85
C ALA A 263 10.45 11.87 22.29
N HIS A 264 9.87 11.49 23.43
CA HIS A 264 10.05 10.17 24.03
C HIS A 264 8.77 9.31 23.91
N PRO A 265 8.57 8.62 22.77
CA PRO A 265 7.42 7.73 22.59
C PRO A 265 7.50 6.52 23.53
N PRO A 266 6.36 5.89 23.89
CA PRO A 266 6.35 4.65 24.67
C PRO A 266 7.13 3.49 24.01
N ASN A 267 7.31 3.55 22.69
CA ASN A 267 8.03 2.57 21.89
C ASN A 267 9.13 3.28 21.09
N PRO A 268 10.42 2.94 21.25
CA PRO A 268 11.53 3.56 20.52
C PRO A 268 11.41 3.45 18.99
N ASN A 269 10.76 2.42 18.47
CA ASN A 269 10.51 2.26 17.02
C ASN A 269 9.40 3.20 16.50
N LEU A 270 8.78 3.98 17.38
CA LEU A 270 7.83 5.05 17.07
C LEU A 270 8.50 6.44 17.25
N ALA A 271 9.82 6.53 17.05
CA ALA A 271 10.56 7.79 17.08
C ALA A 271 9.88 8.84 16.19
N PHE A 272 9.75 10.06 16.71
CA PHE A 272 9.04 11.15 16.06
C PHE A 272 9.74 12.48 16.33
N VAL A 273 9.44 13.48 15.49
CA VAL A 273 9.82 14.87 15.73
C VAL A 273 8.64 15.79 15.37
N PRO A 274 8.63 17.05 15.86
CA PRO A 274 7.68 18.07 15.40
C PRO A 274 7.76 18.30 13.88
N LEU A 275 6.62 18.51 13.22
CA LEU A 275 6.50 18.69 11.76
C LEU A 275 7.18 19.98 11.25
N ASP A 276 7.40 20.97 12.12
CA ASP A 276 8.12 22.21 11.83
C ASP A 276 9.63 22.11 12.12
N ALA A 277 10.12 20.95 12.56
CA ALA A 277 11.54 20.68 12.73
C ALA A 277 12.26 20.53 11.38
N SER A 278 13.53 20.92 11.33
CA SER A 278 14.39 20.72 10.15
C SER A 278 14.54 19.25 9.76
N GLU A 279 14.54 18.35 10.75
CA GLU A 279 14.66 16.91 10.59
C GLU A 279 13.37 16.33 9.96
N ALA A 280 12.20 16.91 10.26
CA ALA A 280 10.93 16.57 9.62
C ALA A 280 10.93 16.98 8.15
N GLU A 281 11.40 18.19 7.83
CA GLU A 281 11.50 18.66 6.44
C GLU A 281 12.42 17.77 5.61
N ASP A 282 13.58 17.43 6.16
CA ASP A 282 14.54 16.50 5.56
C ASP A 282 13.91 15.13 5.28
N TYR A 283 13.23 14.55 6.29
CA TYR A 283 12.53 13.27 6.14
C TYR A 283 11.41 13.33 5.10
N MET A 284 10.58 14.39 5.11
CA MET A 284 9.51 14.54 4.12
C MET A 284 10.09 14.58 2.69
N GLY A 285 11.20 15.31 2.48
CA GLY A 285 11.89 15.33 1.20
C GLY A 285 12.44 13.97 0.77
N ALA A 286 13.04 13.22 1.70
CA ALA A 286 13.57 11.87 1.46
C ALA A 286 12.48 10.82 1.25
N MET A 287 11.40 10.86 2.03
CA MET A 287 10.23 9.99 1.88
C MET A 287 9.53 10.23 0.54
N ARG A 288 9.38 11.49 0.11
CA ARG A 288 8.85 11.81 -1.23
C ARG A 288 9.76 11.27 -2.34
N ALA A 289 11.08 11.32 -2.16
CA ALA A 289 12.04 10.71 -3.08
C ALA A 289 11.89 9.18 -3.15
N ALA A 290 11.75 8.50 -2.01
CA ALA A 290 11.48 7.06 -1.95
C ALA A 290 10.13 6.68 -2.55
N ALA A 291 9.10 7.49 -2.32
CA ALA A 291 7.79 7.29 -2.91
C ALA A 291 7.83 7.42 -4.44
N ASN A 292 8.53 8.42 -4.96
CA ASN A 292 8.75 8.54 -6.40
C ASN A 292 9.50 7.33 -6.97
N TYR A 293 10.54 6.86 -6.29
CA TYR A 293 11.23 5.63 -6.68
C TYR A 293 10.26 4.43 -6.78
N ALA A 294 9.37 4.24 -5.81
CA ALA A 294 8.37 3.17 -5.85
C ALA A 294 7.39 3.30 -7.02
N TYR A 295 6.89 4.52 -7.32
CA TYR A 295 6.04 4.76 -8.49
C TYR A 295 6.77 4.44 -9.80
N ALA A 296 8.05 4.81 -9.91
CA ALA A 296 8.87 4.45 -11.05
C ALA A 296 9.05 2.92 -11.15
N ASN A 297 9.29 2.25 -10.02
CA ASN A 297 9.45 0.79 -9.96
C ASN A 297 8.20 0.07 -10.46
N ARG A 298 7.01 0.40 -9.93
CA ARG A 298 5.72 -0.15 -10.40
C ARG A 298 5.45 0.14 -11.87
N GLN A 299 5.86 1.31 -12.36
CA GLN A 299 5.72 1.66 -13.79
C GLN A 299 6.63 0.83 -14.69
N VAL A 300 7.90 0.61 -14.29
CA VAL A 300 8.83 -0.27 -15.02
C VAL A 300 8.31 -1.70 -15.03
N LEU A 301 7.86 -2.21 -13.89
CA LEU A 301 7.24 -3.55 -13.82
C LEU A 301 5.98 -3.65 -14.69
N ALA A 302 5.13 -2.62 -14.72
CA ALA A 302 3.96 -2.61 -15.61
C ALA A 302 4.34 -2.66 -17.09
N HIS A 303 5.48 -2.07 -17.47
CA HIS A 303 6.01 -2.21 -18.82
C HIS A 303 6.50 -3.65 -19.09
N ARG A 304 7.25 -4.25 -18.16
CA ARG A 304 7.70 -5.65 -18.27
C ARG A 304 6.53 -6.65 -18.35
N VAL A 305 5.47 -6.41 -17.58
CA VAL A 305 4.23 -7.20 -17.67
C VAL A 305 3.63 -7.10 -19.08
N ARG A 306 3.64 -5.91 -19.70
CA ARG A 306 3.14 -5.76 -21.08
C ARG A 306 4.00 -6.52 -22.08
N GLU A 307 5.32 -6.44 -21.97
CA GLU A 307 6.25 -7.21 -22.82
C GLU A 307 6.01 -8.73 -22.68
N ALA A 308 5.89 -9.24 -21.46
CA ALA A 308 5.61 -10.65 -21.21
C ALA A 308 4.26 -11.09 -21.81
N PHE A 309 3.23 -10.23 -21.76
CA PHE A 309 1.95 -10.52 -22.42
C PHE A 309 2.07 -10.52 -23.95
N ASP A 310 2.84 -9.61 -24.55
CA ASP A 310 3.03 -9.54 -26.01
C ASP A 310 3.81 -10.74 -26.57
N GLU A 311 4.71 -11.34 -25.78
CA GLU A 311 5.44 -12.56 -26.16
C GLU A 311 4.53 -13.79 -26.27
N VAL A 312 3.44 -13.85 -25.49
CA VAL A 312 2.56 -15.03 -25.40
C VAL A 312 1.25 -14.82 -26.16
N ILE A 313 0.73 -13.58 -26.18
CA ILE A 313 -0.55 -13.21 -26.77
C ILE A 313 -0.30 -12.03 -27.71
N GLU A 314 -0.53 -12.22 -29.01
CA GLU A 314 -0.34 -11.16 -30.01
C GLU A 314 -1.15 -9.90 -29.65
N GLY A 315 -0.46 -8.78 -29.39
CA GLY A 315 -1.07 -7.51 -28.95
C GLY A 315 -1.60 -7.53 -27.52
N GLY A 316 -1.22 -8.52 -26.72
CA GLY A 316 -1.65 -8.70 -25.33
C GLY A 316 -1.22 -7.55 -24.43
N GLY A 317 0.02 -7.08 -24.55
CA GLY A 317 0.56 -5.93 -23.83
C GLY A 317 -0.14 -4.63 -24.17
N ASP A 318 -0.52 -4.44 -25.44
CA ASP A 318 -1.30 -3.27 -25.87
C ASP A 318 -2.74 -3.25 -25.34
N SER A 319 -3.28 -4.42 -24.99
CA SER A 319 -4.59 -4.54 -24.37
C SER A 319 -4.60 -4.14 -22.88
N LEU A 320 -3.45 -4.17 -22.21
CA LEU A 320 -3.30 -3.89 -20.78
C LEU A 320 -3.21 -2.39 -20.48
N ARG A 321 -4.24 -1.87 -19.80
CA ARG A 321 -4.35 -0.48 -19.39
C ARG A 321 -4.36 -0.35 -17.87
N THR A 322 -3.69 0.67 -17.35
CA THR A 322 -3.73 0.96 -15.92
C THR A 322 -5.18 1.23 -15.49
N VAL A 323 -5.64 0.54 -14.46
CA VAL A 323 -6.88 0.84 -13.74
C VAL A 323 -6.56 1.96 -12.76
N TYR A 324 -5.70 1.66 -11.78
CA TYR A 324 -5.19 2.64 -10.84
C TYR A 324 -3.85 2.18 -10.23
N ASP A 325 -3.04 3.12 -9.75
CA ASP A 325 -1.84 2.88 -8.94
C ASP A 325 -1.96 3.70 -7.66
N VAL A 326 -1.89 3.06 -6.49
CA VAL A 326 -2.15 3.68 -5.18
C VAL A 326 -1.14 3.21 -4.14
N ALA A 327 -0.69 4.12 -3.29
CA ALA A 327 0.16 3.84 -2.14
C ALA A 327 -0.66 3.37 -0.93
N HIS A 328 -0.06 2.56 -0.07
CA HIS A 328 -0.62 2.22 1.25
C HIS A 328 0.36 2.37 2.43
N ASN A 329 1.61 2.78 2.16
CA ASN A 329 2.56 3.25 3.16
C ASN A 329 3.05 4.65 2.78
N LEU A 330 2.36 5.72 3.21
CA LEU A 330 2.74 7.07 2.81
C LEU A 330 2.25 8.12 3.82
N GLY A 331 3.07 9.16 4.01
CA GLY A 331 2.69 10.37 4.74
C GLY A 331 2.40 11.54 3.78
N GLN A 332 1.27 12.22 3.92
CA GLN A 332 0.93 13.36 3.05
C GLN A 332 0.27 14.52 3.81
N VAL A 333 0.51 15.74 3.34
CA VAL A 333 -0.24 16.91 3.81
C VAL A 333 -1.54 17.00 3.02
N GLU A 334 -2.66 16.94 3.72
CA GLU A 334 -4.00 16.89 3.13
C GLU A 334 -4.94 17.86 3.85
N MET A 335 -6.01 18.29 3.15
CA MET A 335 -7.07 19.09 3.76
C MET A 335 -8.19 18.18 4.24
N HIS A 336 -8.50 18.25 5.54
CA HIS A 336 -9.58 17.47 6.17
C HIS A 336 -10.46 18.36 7.04
N GLU A 337 -11.68 17.93 7.27
CA GLU A 337 -12.57 18.52 8.27
C GLU A 337 -12.43 17.74 9.58
N VAL A 338 -12.00 18.42 10.64
CA VAL A 338 -11.85 17.84 11.97
C VAL A 338 -12.66 18.68 12.94
N GLU A 339 -13.60 18.06 13.65
CA GLU A 339 -14.49 18.73 14.60
C GLU A 339 -15.20 19.97 13.99
N GLY A 340 -15.66 19.84 12.74
CA GLY A 340 -16.35 20.91 12.01
C GLY A 340 -15.44 22.01 11.47
N LYS A 341 -14.11 21.84 11.51
CA LYS A 341 -13.14 22.83 11.01
C LYS A 341 -12.26 22.24 9.91
N HIS A 342 -12.19 22.91 8.77
CA HIS A 342 -11.21 22.57 7.74
C HIS A 342 -9.80 22.94 8.19
N MET A 343 -8.87 21.99 8.10
CA MET A 343 -7.46 22.20 8.43
C MET A 343 -6.55 21.34 7.57
N ARG A 344 -5.28 21.75 7.51
CA ARG A 344 -4.21 20.91 6.97
C ARG A 344 -3.79 19.89 8.02
N CYS A 345 -3.78 18.64 7.62
CA CYS A 345 -3.30 17.53 8.42
C CYS A 345 -2.13 16.86 7.70
N TYR A 346 -1.13 16.41 8.44
CA TYR A 346 -0.19 15.42 7.96
C TYR A 346 -0.74 14.03 8.28
N VAL A 347 -1.23 13.33 7.27
CA VAL A 347 -1.88 12.03 7.38
C VAL A 347 -0.83 10.96 7.19
N HIS A 348 -0.59 10.17 8.24
CA HIS A 348 0.22 8.96 8.20
C HIS A 348 -0.69 7.80 7.79
N ARG A 349 -0.33 7.08 6.74
CA ARG A 349 -0.94 5.80 6.37
C ARG A 349 0.13 4.72 6.39
N LYS A 350 -0.14 3.65 7.12
CA LYS A 350 0.70 2.44 7.14
C LYS A 350 -0.21 1.24 7.00
N GLY A 351 -0.12 0.54 5.87
CA GLY A 351 -1.13 -0.42 5.43
C GLY A 351 -2.53 0.19 5.34
N ALA A 352 -2.64 1.39 4.81
CA ALA A 352 -3.94 1.99 4.54
C ALA A 352 -3.85 2.77 3.23
N ALA A 353 -4.76 2.53 2.30
CA ALA A 353 -4.77 3.22 1.02
C ALA A 353 -5.55 4.54 1.13
N ARG A 354 -5.16 5.53 0.34
CA ARG A 354 -5.98 6.74 0.17
C ARG A 354 -7.29 6.37 -0.54
N ALA A 355 -8.39 6.89 -0.02
CA ALA A 355 -9.75 6.65 -0.47
C ALA A 355 -10.53 7.98 -0.49
N PHE A 356 -10.13 8.89 -1.37
CA PHE A 356 -10.81 10.18 -1.53
C PHE A 356 -12.18 10.03 -2.18
N GLY A 357 -13.20 10.57 -1.53
CA GLY A 357 -14.58 10.52 -2.02
C GLY A 357 -14.85 11.35 -3.29
N PRO A 358 -16.01 11.17 -3.92
CA PRO A 358 -16.37 11.87 -5.16
C PRO A 358 -16.28 13.39 -5.02
N GLY A 359 -15.60 14.02 -5.98
CA GLY A 359 -15.44 15.47 -6.07
C GLY A 359 -14.24 16.05 -5.32
N THR A 360 -13.52 15.24 -4.53
CA THR A 360 -12.35 15.72 -3.78
C THR A 360 -11.22 16.17 -4.72
N PRO A 361 -10.64 17.37 -4.51
CA PRO A 361 -9.45 17.79 -5.23
C PRO A 361 -8.29 16.80 -5.07
N GLY A 362 -7.50 16.60 -6.12
CA GLY A 362 -6.40 15.61 -6.13
C GLY A 362 -6.79 14.25 -6.73
N ILE A 363 -8.09 13.96 -6.90
CA ILE A 363 -8.52 12.80 -7.69
C ILE A 363 -8.30 13.10 -9.18
N SER A 364 -7.61 12.18 -9.86
CA SER A 364 -7.38 12.27 -11.30
C SER A 364 -8.68 12.13 -12.09
N LEU A 365 -8.73 12.75 -13.27
CA LEU A 365 -9.70 12.36 -14.30
C LEU A 365 -9.22 11.01 -14.84
N PRO A 366 -10.06 9.95 -14.93
CA PRO A 366 -11.51 9.94 -15.09
C PRO A 366 -12.33 9.74 -13.80
N TYR A 367 -11.68 9.66 -12.64
CA TYR A 367 -12.31 9.17 -11.41
C TYR A 367 -12.94 10.25 -10.53
N ARG A 368 -12.63 11.53 -10.76
CA ARG A 368 -13.08 12.64 -9.89
C ARG A 368 -14.58 12.63 -9.57
N ALA A 369 -15.44 12.34 -10.53
CA ALA A 369 -16.89 12.31 -10.31
C ALA A 369 -17.38 11.02 -9.60
N LEU A 370 -16.59 9.95 -9.65
CA LEU A 370 -16.91 8.64 -9.08
C LEU A 370 -16.37 8.47 -7.66
N GLY A 371 -15.25 9.09 -7.34
CA GLY A 371 -14.43 8.76 -6.17
C GLY A 371 -13.14 8.05 -6.59
N GLN A 372 -12.16 8.00 -5.70
CA GLN A 372 -10.87 7.35 -5.97
C GLN A 372 -11.04 5.82 -6.01
N PRO A 373 -10.43 5.11 -6.98
CA PRO A 373 -10.36 3.66 -6.94
C PRO A 373 -9.57 3.19 -5.71
N VAL A 374 -10.08 2.18 -5.02
CA VAL A 374 -9.40 1.50 -3.91
C VAL A 374 -9.17 0.07 -4.35
N ILE A 375 -7.90 -0.33 -4.46
CA ILE A 375 -7.51 -1.70 -4.83
C ILE A 375 -7.14 -2.42 -3.54
N VAL A 376 -7.85 -3.50 -3.25
CA VAL A 376 -7.65 -4.31 -2.04
C VAL A 376 -7.14 -5.68 -2.48
N PRO A 377 -5.81 -5.86 -2.59
CA PRO A 377 -5.21 -7.16 -2.81
C PRO A 377 -5.64 -8.16 -1.73
N GLY A 378 -6.03 -9.36 -2.14
CA GLY A 378 -6.05 -10.50 -1.25
C GLY A 378 -4.62 -10.93 -0.90
N SER A 379 -4.53 -11.99 -0.10
CA SER A 379 -3.31 -12.79 -0.04
C SER A 379 -2.96 -13.36 -1.42
N MET A 380 -1.70 -13.77 -1.63
CA MET A 380 -1.32 -14.46 -2.87
C MET A 380 -2.31 -15.62 -3.13
N GLY A 381 -2.93 -15.65 -4.32
CA GLY A 381 -3.87 -16.70 -4.68
C GLY A 381 -5.24 -16.64 -4.00
N GLU A 382 -5.54 -15.60 -3.25
CA GLU A 382 -6.89 -15.24 -2.80
C GLU A 382 -7.55 -14.21 -3.71
N THR A 383 -8.85 -14.00 -3.49
CA THR A 383 -9.61 -13.00 -4.22
C THR A 383 -9.13 -11.58 -3.89
N SER A 384 -8.90 -10.78 -4.92
CA SER A 384 -8.65 -9.34 -4.78
C SER A 384 -9.91 -8.55 -5.13
N TRP A 385 -10.03 -7.33 -4.62
CA TRP A 385 -11.20 -6.48 -4.82
C TRP A 385 -10.85 -5.11 -5.38
N VAL A 386 -11.68 -4.63 -6.29
CA VAL A 386 -11.67 -3.25 -6.75
C VAL A 386 -12.90 -2.57 -6.16
N MET A 387 -12.66 -1.45 -5.49
CA MET A 387 -13.69 -0.67 -4.80
C MET A 387 -13.58 0.81 -5.20
N LEU A 388 -14.56 1.60 -4.79
CA LEU A 388 -14.66 3.02 -5.11
C LEU A 388 -14.93 3.80 -3.83
N ALA A 389 -14.01 4.69 -3.47
CA ALA A 389 -14.11 5.49 -2.26
C ALA A 389 -15.38 6.35 -2.24
N THR A 390 -16.00 6.48 -1.07
CA THR A 390 -17.21 7.30 -0.87
C THR A 390 -16.89 8.61 -0.15
N ARG A 391 -17.91 9.47 0.02
CA ARG A 391 -17.79 10.67 0.83
C ARG A 391 -17.55 10.37 2.31
N ASP A 392 -18.07 9.26 2.82
CA ASP A 392 -17.98 8.92 4.24
C ASP A 392 -16.55 8.56 4.64
N ALA A 393 -15.72 8.07 3.71
CA ALA A 393 -14.29 7.89 3.97
C ALA A 393 -13.62 9.21 4.39
N MET A 394 -14.03 10.35 3.82
CA MET A 394 -13.44 11.66 4.15
C MET A 394 -13.64 12.02 5.63
N SER A 395 -14.82 11.72 6.20
CA SER A 395 -15.16 12.07 7.58
C SER A 395 -14.82 10.96 8.58
N LYS A 396 -14.92 9.69 8.20
CA LYS A 396 -14.67 8.54 9.10
C LYS A 396 -13.19 8.19 9.22
N SER A 397 -12.40 8.37 8.17
CA SER A 397 -11.05 7.80 8.10
C SER A 397 -10.01 8.72 7.43
N PHE A 398 -10.25 10.03 7.40
CA PHE A 398 -9.39 11.00 6.71
C PHE A 398 -9.17 10.63 5.23
N GLY A 399 -10.25 10.21 4.57
CA GLY A 399 -10.24 9.78 3.17
C GLY A 399 -9.34 8.57 2.96
N SER A 400 -9.50 7.52 3.76
CA SER A 400 -8.65 6.32 3.71
C SER A 400 -9.47 5.02 3.81
N ALA A 401 -8.91 3.91 3.31
CA ALA A 401 -9.49 2.58 3.42
C ALA A 401 -8.39 1.53 3.72
N CYS A 402 -8.80 0.26 3.86
CA CYS A 402 -7.87 -0.85 4.02
C CYS A 402 -6.93 -1.00 2.80
N HIS A 403 -5.88 -1.80 2.95
CA HIS A 403 -4.91 -2.04 1.89
C HIS A 403 -4.87 -3.50 1.43
N GLY A 404 -5.45 -4.43 2.17
CA GLY A 404 -5.46 -5.85 1.78
C GLY A 404 -6.21 -6.73 2.77
N ALA A 405 -5.91 -8.03 2.77
CA ALA A 405 -6.52 -9.01 3.68
C ALA A 405 -5.97 -8.94 5.13
N GLY A 406 -4.78 -8.36 5.32
CA GLY A 406 -4.05 -8.37 6.59
C GLY A 406 -3.33 -9.70 6.84
N ARG A 407 -2.69 -9.83 8.02
CA ARG A 407 -1.97 -11.06 8.43
C ARG A 407 -2.25 -11.40 9.88
N THR A 408 -2.09 -12.68 10.23
CA THR A 408 -2.25 -13.14 11.61
C THR A 408 -0.99 -12.99 12.45
N MET A 409 0.21 -12.97 11.84
CA MET A 409 1.50 -12.92 12.55
C MET A 409 2.52 -12.00 11.86
N SER A 410 3.52 -11.52 12.60
CA SER A 410 4.59 -10.67 12.04
C SER A 410 5.64 -11.47 11.27
N ARG A 411 6.38 -10.81 10.35
CA ARG A 411 7.45 -11.46 9.54
C ARG A 411 8.54 -12.14 10.39
N HIS A 412 8.84 -11.61 11.58
CA HIS A 412 9.85 -12.18 12.47
C HIS A 412 9.42 -13.52 13.07
N GLU A 413 8.12 -13.82 13.06
CA GLU A 413 7.55 -15.04 13.63
C GLU A 413 7.25 -16.10 12.54
N ALA A 414 7.40 -15.74 11.26
CA ALA A 414 7.18 -16.62 10.11
C ALA A 414 8.44 -17.43 9.78
N SER A 415 8.28 -18.70 9.40
CA SER A 415 9.40 -19.62 9.12
C SER A 415 9.55 -19.92 7.62
N TYR A 416 10.78 -20.20 7.17
CA TYR A 416 11.10 -20.58 5.79
C TYR A 416 10.34 -21.83 5.29
N GLN A 417 9.94 -22.74 6.19
CA GLN A 417 9.12 -23.90 5.81
C GLN A 417 7.72 -23.49 5.31
N GLY A 418 7.29 -22.26 5.54
CA GLY A 418 6.00 -21.74 5.10
C GLY A 418 5.87 -21.49 3.59
N GLU A 419 6.97 -21.28 2.85
CA GLU A 419 6.89 -20.90 1.42
C GLU A 419 6.66 -22.08 0.48
N ALA A 420 7.40 -23.19 0.64
CA ALA A 420 7.14 -24.39 -0.15
C ALA A 420 5.72 -24.94 0.12
N ILE A 421 5.25 -24.80 1.35
CA ILE A 421 3.87 -25.13 1.72
C ILE A 421 2.88 -24.17 1.05
N LEU A 422 3.20 -22.88 0.94
CA LEU A 422 2.37 -21.89 0.25
C LEU A 422 2.25 -22.21 -1.24
N ASP A 423 3.36 -22.46 -1.93
CA ASP A 423 3.36 -22.78 -3.37
C ASP A 423 2.49 -24.02 -3.64
N ASP A 424 2.69 -25.10 -2.87
CA ASP A 424 1.85 -26.32 -2.95
C ASP A 424 0.37 -26.03 -2.67
N GLN A 425 0.05 -25.19 -1.67
CA GLN A 425 -1.33 -24.82 -1.34
C GLN A 425 -2.00 -24.03 -2.47
N LEU A 426 -1.26 -23.15 -3.13
CA LEU A 426 -1.74 -22.35 -4.25
C LEU A 426 -1.99 -23.20 -5.50
N GLU A 427 -1.06 -24.10 -5.81
CA GLU A 427 -1.21 -25.03 -6.93
C GLU A 427 -2.40 -25.97 -6.72
N ASN A 428 -2.60 -26.47 -5.48
CA ASN A 428 -3.77 -27.27 -5.13
C ASN A 428 -5.11 -26.51 -5.27
N ARG A 429 -5.09 -25.17 -5.24
CA ARG A 429 -6.24 -24.30 -5.52
C ARG A 429 -6.38 -23.95 -7.00
N GLY A 430 -5.49 -24.45 -7.86
CA GLY A 430 -5.49 -24.20 -9.31
C GLY A 430 -4.82 -22.88 -9.71
N VAL A 431 -4.03 -22.27 -8.82
CA VAL A 431 -3.22 -21.07 -9.12
C VAL A 431 -1.81 -21.51 -9.51
N ARG A 432 -1.34 -21.08 -10.68
CA ARG A 432 0.02 -21.39 -11.14
C ARG A 432 1.03 -20.49 -10.45
N VAL A 433 2.09 -21.06 -9.89
CA VAL A 433 3.06 -20.30 -9.10
C VAL A 433 4.44 -20.30 -9.74
N ARG A 434 5.12 -19.15 -9.72
CA ARG A 434 6.55 -19.02 -9.99
C ARG A 434 7.18 -18.18 -8.89
N SER A 435 8.11 -18.78 -8.15
CA SER A 435 8.82 -18.15 -7.04
C SER A 435 10.28 -17.81 -7.41
N GLY A 436 10.82 -16.76 -6.81
CA GLY A 436 12.25 -16.40 -6.87
C GLY A 436 13.13 -17.34 -6.04
N ASP A 437 14.43 -17.01 -5.91
CA ASP A 437 15.37 -17.82 -5.11
C ASP A 437 14.98 -17.81 -3.61
N THR A 438 14.41 -18.93 -3.17
CA THR A 438 13.78 -19.21 -1.85
C THR A 438 14.72 -19.16 -0.62
N SER A 439 15.96 -18.67 -0.78
CA SER A 439 16.95 -18.73 0.30
C SER A 439 16.79 -17.64 1.37
N THR A 440 15.92 -16.64 1.16
CA THR A 440 15.85 -15.42 2.02
C THR A 440 14.44 -14.89 2.32
N SER A 441 13.40 -15.52 1.81
CA SER A 441 12.00 -15.12 1.99
C SER A 441 11.32 -16.06 3.00
N GLY A 442 10.58 -15.46 3.95
CA GLY A 442 9.83 -16.20 4.97
C GLY A 442 8.35 -16.15 4.67
N GLY A 443 7.71 -17.31 4.51
CA GLY A 443 6.29 -17.43 4.22
C GLY A 443 5.45 -16.94 5.40
N VAL A 444 4.57 -15.98 5.16
CA VAL A 444 3.65 -15.43 6.18
C VAL A 444 2.28 -16.07 6.01
N GLN A 445 1.72 -16.60 7.09
CA GLN A 445 0.31 -17.00 7.10
C GLN A 445 -0.55 -15.73 7.13
N LEU A 446 -1.27 -15.49 6.04
CA LEU A 446 -2.14 -14.33 5.89
C LEU A 446 -3.53 -14.62 6.46
N LYS A 447 -4.31 -13.57 6.75
CA LYS A 447 -5.63 -13.71 7.35
C LYS A 447 -6.63 -14.18 6.29
N GLU A 448 -7.19 -15.39 6.46
CA GLU A 448 -8.00 -16.11 5.45
C GLU A 448 -9.40 -15.53 5.16
N ASN A 449 -9.70 -14.27 5.50
CA ASN A 449 -11.04 -13.71 5.28
C ASN A 449 -11.04 -12.27 4.73
N ILE A 450 -10.53 -12.10 3.51
CA ILE A 450 -10.61 -10.85 2.75
C ILE A 450 -12.06 -10.37 2.56
N ASP A 451 -13.03 -11.29 2.45
CA ASP A 451 -14.43 -10.93 2.28
C ASP A 451 -14.99 -10.20 3.51
N ALA A 452 -14.66 -10.63 4.74
CA ALA A 452 -15.05 -9.92 5.96
C ALA A 452 -14.41 -8.52 6.06
N VAL A 453 -13.16 -8.36 5.59
CA VAL A 453 -12.48 -7.06 5.50
C VAL A 453 -13.23 -6.14 4.54
N VAL A 454 -13.53 -6.63 3.33
CA VAL A 454 -14.23 -5.85 2.29
C VAL A 454 -15.66 -5.53 2.71
N ASP A 455 -16.36 -6.46 3.37
CA ASP A 455 -17.70 -6.24 3.92
C ASP A 455 -17.68 -5.19 5.02
N THR A 456 -16.65 -5.17 5.87
CA THR A 456 -16.46 -4.10 6.85
C THR A 456 -16.24 -2.75 6.16
N VAL A 457 -15.36 -2.67 5.17
CA VAL A 457 -15.07 -1.41 4.44
C VAL A 457 -16.30 -0.89 3.72
N SER A 458 -17.07 -1.78 3.10
CA SER A 458 -18.32 -1.42 2.42
C SER A 458 -19.44 -1.05 3.40
N GLY A 459 -19.60 -1.81 4.48
CA GLY A 459 -20.62 -1.58 5.50
C GLY A 459 -20.37 -0.32 6.32
N ALA A 460 -19.11 -0.02 6.64
CA ALA A 460 -18.69 1.23 7.28
C ALA A 460 -18.85 2.44 6.35
N GLY A 461 -19.08 2.21 5.05
CA GLY A 461 -19.28 3.24 4.04
C GLY A 461 -17.98 3.81 3.48
N LEU A 462 -16.80 3.25 3.73
CA LEU A 462 -15.55 3.84 3.26
C LEU A 462 -15.38 3.73 1.73
N ALA A 463 -15.71 2.56 1.17
CA ALA A 463 -15.65 2.32 -0.26
C ALA A 463 -16.74 1.32 -0.69
N GLY A 464 -17.34 1.52 -1.87
CA GLY A 464 -18.31 0.59 -2.46
C GLY A 464 -17.66 -0.43 -3.39
N LYS A 465 -18.16 -1.68 -3.39
CA LYS A 465 -17.69 -2.76 -4.28
C LYS A 465 -17.85 -2.39 -5.75
N VAL A 466 -16.82 -2.61 -6.57
CA VAL A 466 -16.87 -2.43 -8.03
C VAL A 466 -16.70 -3.76 -8.75
N ALA A 467 -15.65 -4.52 -8.44
CA ALA A 467 -15.37 -5.81 -9.05
C ALA A 467 -14.62 -6.75 -8.09
N ARG A 468 -14.86 -8.06 -8.23
CA ARG A 468 -14.05 -9.11 -7.59
C ARG A 468 -13.14 -9.75 -8.62
N LEU A 469 -11.89 -9.96 -8.24
CA LEU A 469 -10.85 -10.58 -9.05
C LEU A 469 -10.51 -11.96 -8.48
N LYS A 470 -10.36 -12.96 -9.34
CA LYS A 470 -9.93 -14.31 -8.95
C LYS A 470 -8.60 -14.66 -9.61
N PRO A 471 -7.62 -15.18 -8.85
CA PRO A 471 -6.29 -15.46 -9.33
C PRO A 471 -6.24 -16.68 -10.25
N LEU A 472 -5.27 -16.64 -11.17
CA LEU A 472 -4.95 -17.69 -12.13
C LEU A 472 -3.46 -18.04 -12.08
N ALA A 473 -2.59 -17.04 -11.92
CA ALA A 473 -1.16 -17.22 -11.76
C ALA A 473 -0.55 -16.15 -10.85
N VAL A 474 0.49 -16.53 -10.11
CA VAL A 474 1.23 -15.65 -9.19
C VAL A 474 2.73 -15.81 -9.46
N VAL A 475 3.40 -14.67 -9.67
CA VAL A 475 4.85 -14.55 -9.63
C VAL A 475 5.22 -13.81 -8.36
N HIS A 476 6.02 -14.44 -7.51
CA HIS A 476 6.49 -13.86 -6.25
C HIS A 476 7.98 -14.16 -6.04
N GLY A 477 8.58 -13.55 -5.03
CA GLY A 477 10.04 -13.55 -4.86
C GLY A 477 10.51 -13.98 -3.49
#